data_AF-A0A3A4VX80-F1
#
_entry.id   AF-A0A3A4VX80-F1
#
_cell.length_a   1.000
_cell.length_b   1.000
_cell.length_c   1.000
_cell.angle_alpha   90.00
_cell.angle_beta   90.00
_cell.angle_gamma   90.00
#
_symmetry.space_group_name_H-M   'P 1'
#
loop_
_entity.id
_entity.type
_entity.pdbx_description
1 polymer ?
#
loop_
_entity_poly.entity_id
_entity_poly.type
_entity_poly.pdbx_seq_one_letter_code
_entity_poly.pdbx_strand_id
1 'polypeptide(L)'
;MAIKVAINGYGRIGRNVLRAVYEGRRNKDIQIVAVNDLGNAETNAHLTQYDTVHGKFPGTVSVEGNHMIVNGDKIRVCAERDPSRLPWGDLGVDVVHECTGIFTSKDKAGAHLKAGAKKVIISAPGTEVDATIVYGVNHKTLKASHTVISNGSCTTNCLAPLVAPLHKKIGIVHGLMTTIHSYTNDQVLTDVYHSDLRRARSATMSQIPTKTGAAAAIGLVLPELDGKLDGFAVRVPTINVSLVDLSFTAARETSKDEINAILKEAANGELKGVLNYNDKPLVSVDFNHDPASSTYDATLTKVVDGKLVKVLAWYDNEWGFSNRMLDTTVALMNAK
;
A
#
# COMPACT_ATOMS: atom_id res chain seq x y z
N MET A 1 -18.82 -8.23 15.90
CA MET A 1 -19.50 -8.18 14.59
C MET A 1 -18.44 -7.92 13.54
N ALA A 2 -18.60 -8.45 12.32
CA ALA A 2 -17.69 -8.15 11.22
C ALA A 2 -17.72 -6.65 10.88
N ILE A 3 -16.57 -6.08 10.54
CA ILE A 3 -16.44 -4.70 10.08
C ILE A 3 -16.98 -4.63 8.65
N LYS A 4 -18.01 -3.81 8.41
CA LYS A 4 -18.57 -3.64 7.07
C LYS A 4 -17.76 -2.62 6.29
N VAL A 5 -17.18 -3.06 5.18
CA VAL A 5 -16.32 -2.25 4.32
C VAL A 5 -16.97 -2.02 2.97
N ALA A 6 -16.91 -0.78 2.48
CA ALA A 6 -17.17 -0.46 1.09
C ALA A 6 -15.87 -0.02 0.41
N ILE A 7 -15.71 -0.37 -0.87
CA ILE A 7 -14.54 0.02 -1.67
C ILE A 7 -14.98 1.06 -2.69
N ASN A 8 -14.40 2.26 -2.65
CA ASN A 8 -14.59 3.27 -3.68
C ASN A 8 -13.40 3.28 -4.65
N GLY A 9 -13.63 3.04 -5.93
CA GLY A 9 -12.59 2.79 -6.92
C GLY A 9 -12.18 1.32 -6.94
N TYR A 10 -12.69 0.58 -7.92
CA TYR A 10 -12.49 -0.86 -8.05
C TYR A 10 -11.40 -1.19 -9.09
N GLY A 11 -10.32 -0.40 -9.05
CA GLY A 11 -9.09 -0.58 -9.81
C GLY A 11 -8.18 -1.67 -9.23
N ARG A 12 -6.86 -1.59 -9.48
CA ARG A 12 -5.90 -2.62 -9.03
C ARG A 12 -5.92 -2.80 -7.50
N ILE A 13 -5.84 -1.72 -6.72
CA ILE A 13 -5.88 -1.80 -5.25
C ILE A 13 -7.23 -2.29 -4.74
N GLY A 14 -8.34 -1.72 -5.23
CA GLY A 14 -9.68 -2.13 -4.79
C GLY A 14 -9.96 -3.63 -5.01
N ARG A 15 -9.60 -4.17 -6.19
CA ARG A 15 -9.73 -5.61 -6.46
C ARG A 15 -8.81 -6.46 -5.60
N ASN A 16 -7.57 -6.02 -5.38
CA ASN A 16 -6.62 -6.75 -4.55
C ASN A 16 -7.00 -6.72 -3.06
N VAL A 17 -7.65 -5.67 -2.57
CA VAL A 17 -8.25 -5.64 -1.22
C VAL A 17 -9.32 -6.70 -1.09
N LEU A 18 -10.28 -6.77 -2.03
CA LEU A 18 -11.30 -7.81 -2.01
C LEU A 18 -10.65 -9.21 -2.06
N ARG A 19 -9.71 -9.41 -2.98
CA ARG A 19 -8.98 -10.67 -3.11
C ARG A 19 -8.26 -11.05 -1.81
N ALA A 20 -7.58 -10.11 -1.15
CA ALA A 20 -6.89 -10.33 0.12
C ALA A 20 -7.85 -10.73 1.26
N VAL A 21 -9.08 -10.21 1.28
CA VAL A 21 -10.11 -10.65 2.25
C VAL A 21 -10.39 -12.14 2.08
N TYR A 22 -10.61 -12.59 0.84
CA TYR A 22 -10.99 -13.99 0.58
C TYR A 22 -9.83 -14.96 0.67
N GLU A 23 -8.69 -14.65 0.06
CA GLU A 23 -7.49 -15.51 0.11
C GLU A 23 -6.94 -15.61 1.54
N GLY A 24 -6.99 -14.52 2.32
CA GLY A 24 -6.66 -14.51 3.74
C GLY A 24 -7.73 -15.10 4.66
N ARG A 25 -8.89 -15.53 4.13
CA ARG A 25 -10.06 -16.03 4.89
C ARG A 25 -10.53 -15.07 5.99
N ARG A 26 -10.43 -13.77 5.72
CA ARG A 26 -10.78 -12.68 6.64
C ARG A 26 -12.21 -12.19 6.51
N ASN A 27 -13.02 -12.84 5.67
CA ASN A 27 -14.41 -12.47 5.39
C ASN A 27 -15.34 -12.56 6.63
N LYS A 28 -14.90 -13.23 7.71
CA LYS A 28 -15.58 -13.22 9.01
C LYS A 28 -15.29 -11.97 9.86
N ASP A 29 -14.13 -11.35 9.65
CA ASP A 29 -13.70 -10.15 10.38
C ASP A 29 -14.03 -8.87 9.59
N ILE A 30 -13.91 -8.94 8.26
CA ILE A 30 -14.13 -7.84 7.32
C ILE A 30 -15.08 -8.31 6.23
N GLN A 31 -16.26 -7.70 6.16
CA GLN A 31 -17.25 -7.99 5.13
C GLN A 31 -17.26 -6.88 4.10
N ILE A 32 -16.91 -7.19 2.84
CA ILE A 32 -17.11 -6.25 1.74
C ILE A 32 -18.60 -6.22 1.40
N VAL A 33 -19.27 -5.10 1.65
CA VAL A 33 -20.72 -4.96 1.43
C VAL A 33 -21.05 -4.23 0.13
N ALA A 34 -20.12 -3.40 -0.37
CA ALA A 34 -20.29 -2.68 -1.61
C ALA A 34 -18.98 -2.30 -2.29
N VAL A 35 -19.05 -2.15 -3.60
CA VAL A 35 -18.01 -1.56 -4.44
C VAL A 35 -18.62 -0.45 -5.29
N ASN A 36 -17.94 0.69 -5.39
CA ASN A 36 -18.30 1.75 -6.32
C ASN A 36 -17.20 1.88 -7.38
N ASP A 37 -17.60 1.73 -8.65
CA ASP A 37 -16.75 1.97 -9.81
C ASP A 37 -17.63 2.39 -10.99
N LEU A 38 -17.08 3.09 -11.98
CA LEU A 38 -17.85 3.50 -13.15
C LEU A 38 -18.13 2.32 -14.11
N GLY A 39 -17.48 1.17 -13.92
CA GLY A 39 -17.81 -0.09 -14.59
C GLY A 39 -19.06 -0.79 -14.05
N ASN A 40 -19.77 -1.54 -14.91
CA ASN A 40 -20.92 -2.36 -14.50
C ASN A 40 -20.49 -3.61 -13.71
N ALA A 41 -21.47 -4.30 -13.11
CA ALA A 41 -21.23 -5.48 -12.27
C ALA A 41 -20.54 -6.62 -13.03
N GLU A 42 -20.89 -6.83 -14.30
CA GLU A 42 -20.28 -7.82 -15.19
C GLU A 42 -18.80 -7.54 -15.44
N THR A 43 -18.44 -6.28 -15.72
CA THR A 43 -17.05 -5.86 -15.91
C THR A 43 -16.25 -6.06 -14.63
N ASN A 44 -16.80 -5.63 -13.49
CA ASN A 44 -16.15 -5.78 -12.18
C ASN A 44 -15.98 -7.26 -11.79
N ALA A 45 -16.97 -8.10 -12.07
CA ALA A 45 -16.88 -9.54 -11.85
C ALA A 45 -15.81 -10.18 -12.72
N HIS A 46 -15.76 -9.84 -14.02
CA HIS A 46 -14.74 -10.34 -14.94
C HIS A 46 -13.33 -9.98 -14.47
N LEU A 47 -13.08 -8.71 -14.16
CA LEU A 47 -11.78 -8.23 -13.70
C LEU A 47 -11.40 -8.71 -12.29
N THR A 48 -12.39 -9.14 -11.49
CA THR A 48 -12.13 -9.84 -10.23
C THR A 48 -11.71 -11.28 -10.49
N GLN A 49 -12.38 -11.97 -11.43
CA GLN A 49 -12.10 -13.37 -11.74
C GLN A 49 -10.75 -13.57 -12.42
N TYR A 50 -10.31 -12.63 -13.25
CA TYR A 50 -9.10 -12.74 -14.07
C TYR A 50 -8.18 -11.52 -13.89
N ASP A 51 -6.95 -11.76 -13.43
CA ASP A 51 -5.90 -10.73 -13.34
C ASP A 51 -4.57 -11.26 -13.92
N THR A 52 -3.84 -10.40 -14.62
CA THR A 52 -2.57 -10.77 -15.26
C THR A 52 -1.45 -11.02 -14.25
N VAL A 53 -1.44 -10.29 -13.13
CA VAL A 53 -0.36 -10.31 -12.13
C VAL A 53 -0.62 -11.40 -11.08
N HIS A 54 -1.85 -11.47 -10.59
CA HIS A 54 -2.26 -12.35 -9.49
C HIS A 54 -3.02 -13.60 -10.00
N GLY A 55 -3.08 -13.80 -11.32
CA GLY A 55 -3.72 -14.94 -11.95
C GLY A 55 -5.25 -14.96 -11.80
N LYS A 56 -5.85 -16.13 -11.99
CA LYS A 56 -7.28 -16.33 -11.79
C LYS A 56 -7.61 -16.29 -10.29
N PHE A 57 -8.66 -15.57 -9.90
CA PHE A 57 -9.14 -15.58 -8.51
C PHE A 57 -9.56 -17.00 -8.10
N PRO A 58 -9.10 -17.53 -6.95
CA PRO A 58 -9.33 -18.92 -6.57
C PRO A 58 -10.78 -19.23 -6.19
N GLY A 59 -11.60 -18.22 -5.91
CA GLY A 59 -13.02 -18.37 -5.60
C GLY A 59 -13.94 -18.30 -6.82
N THR A 60 -15.25 -18.38 -6.56
CA THR A 60 -16.29 -18.17 -7.56
C THR A 60 -16.70 -16.70 -7.61
N VAL A 61 -16.85 -16.17 -8.81
CA VAL A 61 -17.39 -14.83 -9.05
C VAL A 61 -18.53 -14.92 -10.06
N SER A 62 -19.70 -14.41 -9.71
CA SER A 62 -20.86 -14.30 -10.60
C SER A 62 -21.59 -12.96 -10.39
N VAL A 63 -22.65 -12.72 -11.17
CA VAL A 63 -23.42 -11.47 -11.12
C VAL A 63 -24.91 -11.79 -10.95
N GLU A 64 -25.58 -11.01 -10.11
CA GLU A 64 -27.03 -11.04 -9.91
C GLU A 64 -27.58 -9.60 -9.93
N GLY A 65 -27.99 -9.14 -11.12
CA GLY A 65 -28.39 -7.75 -11.35
C GLY A 65 -27.24 -6.79 -10.99
N ASN A 66 -27.48 -5.84 -10.10
CA ASN A 66 -26.46 -4.87 -9.65
C ASN A 66 -25.61 -5.38 -8.48
N HIS A 67 -25.43 -6.71 -8.37
CA HIS A 67 -24.59 -7.32 -7.34
C HIS A 67 -23.56 -8.23 -7.97
N MET A 68 -22.35 -8.18 -7.42
CA MET A 68 -21.31 -9.17 -7.64
C MET A 68 -21.41 -10.20 -6.51
N ILE A 69 -21.42 -11.48 -6.85
CA ILE A 69 -21.47 -12.59 -5.90
C ILE A 69 -20.08 -13.21 -5.83
N VAL A 70 -19.43 -13.15 -4.67
CA VAL A 70 -18.08 -13.70 -4.47
C VAL A 70 -18.14 -14.77 -3.40
N ASN A 71 -17.87 -16.04 -3.77
CA ASN A 71 -18.00 -17.19 -2.85
C ASN A 71 -19.37 -17.25 -2.13
N GLY A 72 -20.43 -16.78 -2.77
CA GLY A 72 -21.79 -16.70 -2.21
C GLY A 72 -22.12 -15.39 -1.49
N ASP A 73 -21.12 -14.54 -1.18
CA ASP A 73 -21.35 -13.24 -0.56
C ASP A 73 -21.87 -12.24 -1.60
N LYS A 74 -22.97 -11.56 -1.27
CA LYS A 74 -23.61 -10.57 -2.15
C LYS A 74 -23.04 -9.18 -1.91
N ILE A 75 -22.39 -8.61 -2.92
CA ILE A 75 -21.72 -7.31 -2.86
C ILE A 75 -22.44 -6.34 -3.79
N ARG A 76 -22.95 -5.22 -3.25
CA ARG A 76 -23.63 -4.19 -4.05
C ARG A 76 -22.63 -3.47 -4.96
N VAL A 77 -22.91 -3.42 -6.26
CA VAL A 77 -22.15 -2.60 -7.21
C VAL A 77 -22.87 -1.27 -7.42
N CYS A 78 -22.15 -0.18 -7.21
CA CYS A 78 -22.57 1.19 -7.45
C CYS A 78 -21.74 1.80 -8.60
N ALA A 79 -22.32 2.76 -9.31
CA ALA A 79 -21.66 3.53 -10.36
C ALA A 79 -22.00 5.02 -10.20
N GLU A 80 -21.51 5.63 -9.11
CA GLU A 80 -21.73 7.03 -8.78
C GLU A 80 -20.41 7.80 -8.76
N ARG A 81 -20.40 9.00 -9.36
CA ARG A 81 -19.22 9.86 -9.47
C ARG A 81 -19.02 10.74 -8.25
N ASP A 82 -20.11 11.14 -7.61
CA ASP A 82 -20.09 11.97 -6.40
C ASP A 82 -20.16 11.08 -5.15
N PRO A 83 -19.06 10.97 -4.37
CA PRO A 83 -19.04 10.11 -3.19
C PRO A 83 -20.08 10.42 -2.12
N SER A 84 -20.61 11.65 -2.10
CA SER A 84 -21.63 12.07 -1.14
C SER A 84 -23.03 11.51 -1.43
N ARG A 85 -23.26 10.98 -2.63
CA ARG A 85 -24.54 10.40 -3.07
C ARG A 85 -24.57 8.88 -2.95
N LEU A 86 -23.49 8.27 -2.46
CA LEU A 86 -23.39 6.83 -2.29
C LEU A 86 -24.23 6.34 -1.09
N PRO A 87 -24.84 5.16 -1.16
CA PRO A 87 -25.77 4.68 -0.13
C PRO A 87 -25.06 4.04 1.07
N TRP A 88 -24.00 4.66 1.59
CA TRP A 88 -23.19 4.06 2.67
C TRP A 88 -23.95 3.91 3.98
N GLY A 89 -24.77 4.89 4.33
CA GLY A 89 -25.65 4.84 5.50
C GLY A 89 -26.64 3.66 5.41
N ASP A 90 -27.33 3.52 4.28
CA ASP A 90 -28.32 2.46 4.05
C ASP A 90 -27.68 1.06 4.11
N LEU A 91 -26.44 0.93 3.66
CA LEU A 91 -25.68 -0.31 3.69
C LEU A 91 -24.98 -0.58 5.05
N GLY A 92 -25.03 0.40 5.97
CA GLY A 92 -24.39 0.32 7.27
C GLY A 92 -22.87 0.19 7.20
N VAL A 93 -22.23 0.93 6.30
CA VAL A 93 -20.77 0.88 6.09
C VAL A 93 -20.03 1.46 7.30
N ASP A 94 -19.13 0.67 7.88
CA ASP A 94 -18.25 1.12 8.95
C ASP A 94 -17.04 1.87 8.38
N VAL A 95 -16.39 1.31 7.36
CA VAL A 95 -15.17 1.88 6.77
C VAL A 95 -15.26 1.90 5.25
N VAL A 96 -14.96 3.05 4.64
CA VAL A 96 -14.72 3.12 3.20
C VAL A 96 -13.22 3.01 2.93
N HIS A 97 -12.85 2.13 2.01
CA HIS A 97 -11.54 2.15 1.37
C HIS A 97 -11.62 3.04 0.14
N GLU A 98 -11.02 4.22 0.24
CA GLU A 98 -10.92 5.18 -0.85
C GLU A 98 -9.71 4.82 -1.73
N CYS A 99 -9.99 4.09 -2.81
CA CYS A 99 -9.04 3.47 -3.72
C CYS A 99 -9.04 4.08 -5.13
N THR A 100 -9.70 5.22 -5.34
CA THR A 100 -9.72 5.90 -6.65
C THR A 100 -8.41 6.62 -6.97
N GLY A 101 -7.67 7.04 -5.93
CA GLY A 101 -6.54 7.95 -6.06
C GLY A 101 -6.91 9.41 -6.34
N ILE A 102 -8.21 9.75 -6.32
CA ILE A 102 -8.72 11.10 -6.64
C ILE A 102 -9.08 11.87 -5.36
N PHE A 103 -9.76 11.22 -4.41
CA PHE A 103 -10.24 11.84 -3.18
C PHE A 103 -9.22 11.71 -2.04
N THR A 104 -8.03 12.30 -2.23
CA THR A 104 -6.87 12.10 -1.36
C THR A 104 -6.69 13.14 -0.24
N SER A 105 -7.64 14.05 -0.05
CA SER A 105 -7.63 14.97 1.10
C SER A 105 -8.73 14.63 2.10
N LYS A 106 -8.57 15.05 3.36
CA LYS A 106 -9.62 14.86 4.38
C LYS A 106 -10.97 15.45 3.97
N ASP A 107 -10.97 16.64 3.40
CA ASP A 107 -12.19 17.30 2.90
C ASP A 107 -12.88 16.48 1.79
N LYS A 108 -12.12 16.08 0.77
CA LYS A 108 -12.64 15.30 -0.37
C LYS A 108 -13.14 13.92 0.06
N ALA A 109 -12.33 13.19 0.83
CA ALA A 109 -12.71 11.87 1.36
C ALA A 109 -13.85 11.96 2.38
N GLY A 110 -14.00 13.10 3.06
CA GLY A 110 -15.11 13.39 3.96
C GLY A 110 -16.49 13.34 3.30
N ALA A 111 -16.57 13.42 1.97
CA ALA A 111 -17.81 13.15 1.24
C ALA A 111 -18.41 11.76 1.55
N HIS A 112 -17.56 10.74 1.80
CA HIS A 112 -18.02 9.42 2.23
C HIS A 112 -18.68 9.42 3.62
N LEU A 113 -18.19 10.27 4.52
CA LEU A 113 -18.78 10.44 5.86
C LEU A 113 -20.17 11.09 5.74
N LYS A 114 -20.32 12.08 4.84
CA LYS A 114 -21.63 12.69 4.53
C LYS A 114 -22.62 11.69 3.95
N ALA A 115 -22.14 10.71 3.19
CA ALA A 115 -22.92 9.59 2.65
C ALA A 115 -23.26 8.50 3.70
N GLY A 116 -22.79 8.64 4.94
CA GLY A 116 -23.16 7.78 6.07
C GLY A 116 -22.14 6.72 6.48
N ALA A 117 -20.94 6.69 5.88
CA ALA A 117 -19.86 5.84 6.38
C ALA A 117 -19.29 6.39 7.70
N LYS A 118 -18.81 5.52 8.60
CA LYS A 118 -18.25 5.99 9.89
C LYS A 118 -16.81 6.48 9.79
N LYS A 119 -15.98 5.80 8.98
CA LYS A 119 -14.56 6.12 8.78
C LYS A 119 -14.13 5.92 7.32
N VAL A 120 -13.00 6.53 6.94
CA VAL A 120 -12.40 6.41 5.61
C VAL A 120 -10.91 6.14 5.72
N ILE A 121 -10.42 5.20 4.92
CA ILE A 121 -9.00 4.90 4.74
C ILE A 121 -8.64 5.16 3.29
N ILE A 122 -7.76 6.14 3.07
CA ILE A 122 -7.26 6.52 1.74
C ILE A 122 -6.11 5.57 1.36
N SER A 123 -6.19 4.95 0.18
CA SER A 123 -5.21 3.99 -0.32
C SER A 123 -3.99 4.66 -1.01
N ALA A 124 -3.70 5.90 -0.65
CA ALA A 124 -2.66 6.75 -1.22
C ALA A 124 -2.22 7.79 -0.16
N PRO A 125 -1.08 8.49 -0.37
CA PRO A 125 -0.68 9.60 0.49
C PRO A 125 -1.82 10.63 0.61
N GLY A 126 -2.21 10.91 1.86
CA GLY A 126 -3.30 11.82 2.16
C GLY A 126 -2.82 13.23 2.53
N THR A 127 -3.65 14.23 2.27
CA THR A 127 -3.43 15.61 2.74
C THR A 127 -4.43 16.00 3.82
N GLU A 128 -3.92 16.64 4.87
CA GLU A 128 -4.71 17.12 6.04
C GLU A 128 -5.57 16.02 6.70
N VAL A 129 -5.16 14.76 6.56
CA VAL A 129 -5.78 13.60 7.19
C VAL A 129 -5.46 13.54 8.68
N ASP A 130 -6.28 12.81 9.45
CA ASP A 130 -6.11 12.67 10.90
C ASP A 130 -4.80 11.98 11.27
N ALA A 131 -4.40 11.00 10.45
CA ALA A 131 -3.13 10.30 10.58
C ALA A 131 -2.72 9.63 9.27
N THR A 132 -1.41 9.54 9.04
CA THR A 132 -0.82 8.63 8.05
C THR A 132 -0.28 7.41 8.79
N ILE A 133 -0.79 6.24 8.44
CA ILE A 133 -0.51 4.99 9.15
C ILE A 133 0.27 4.03 8.26
N VAL A 134 1.38 3.53 8.81
CA VAL A 134 2.03 2.31 8.33
C VAL A 134 1.89 1.26 9.42
N TYR A 135 1.13 0.21 9.10
CA TYR A 135 0.90 -0.90 10.01
C TYR A 135 2.21 -1.60 10.37
N GLY A 136 2.33 -2.08 11.61
CA GLY A 136 3.59 -2.57 12.19
C GLY A 136 4.50 -1.46 12.74
N VAL A 137 4.44 -0.24 12.20
CA VAL A 137 5.33 0.86 12.62
C VAL A 137 4.63 1.82 13.59
N ASN A 138 3.64 2.59 13.12
CA ASN A 138 2.99 3.62 13.92
C ASN A 138 1.49 3.39 14.15
N HIS A 139 0.89 2.30 13.67
CA HIS A 139 -0.54 2.00 13.86
C HIS A 139 -1.07 2.11 15.31
N LYS A 140 -0.22 1.99 16.33
CA LYS A 140 -0.60 2.18 17.74
C LYS A 140 -0.94 3.64 18.11
N THR A 141 -0.66 4.60 17.22
CA THR A 141 -1.03 6.02 17.40
C THR A 141 -2.47 6.31 16.98
N LEU A 142 -3.15 5.33 16.39
CA LEU A 142 -4.56 5.43 16.02
C LEU A 142 -5.43 5.73 17.25
N LYS A 143 -6.37 6.66 17.09
CA LYS A 143 -7.35 7.06 18.10
C LYS A 143 -8.77 6.77 17.62
N ALA A 144 -9.68 6.51 18.54
CA ALA A 144 -11.10 6.34 18.22
C ALA A 144 -11.68 7.54 17.45
N SER A 145 -11.18 8.75 17.70
CA SER A 145 -11.59 9.99 17.05
C SER A 145 -11.08 10.16 15.61
N HIS A 146 -10.14 9.34 15.13
CA HIS A 146 -9.69 9.41 13.74
C HIS A 146 -10.81 8.93 12.80
N THR A 147 -11.18 9.78 11.85
CA THR A 147 -12.29 9.56 10.91
C THR A 147 -11.81 9.38 9.48
N VAL A 148 -10.78 10.13 9.07
CA VAL A 148 -10.16 9.99 7.75
C VAL A 148 -8.65 9.85 7.92
N ILE A 149 -8.13 8.69 7.57
CA ILE A 149 -6.70 8.38 7.64
C ILE A 149 -6.15 8.03 6.26
N SER A 150 -4.84 8.18 6.09
CA SER A 150 -4.11 7.65 4.94
C SER A 150 -3.36 6.38 5.34
N ASN A 151 -3.38 5.36 4.47
CA ASN A 151 -2.52 4.19 4.63
C ASN A 151 -1.11 4.40 4.01
N GLY A 152 -0.74 5.65 3.73
CA GLY A 152 0.49 6.00 3.03
C GLY A 152 0.52 5.53 1.58
N SER A 153 1.71 5.21 1.09
CA SER A 153 1.91 4.56 -0.22
C SER A 153 2.51 3.16 -0.05
N CYS A 154 2.46 2.34 -1.10
CA CYS A 154 3.17 1.06 -1.12
C CYS A 154 4.67 1.21 -0.83
N THR A 155 5.35 2.21 -1.43
CA THR A 155 6.76 2.49 -1.16
C THR A 155 7.01 2.95 0.29
N THR A 156 6.12 3.76 0.88
CA THR A 156 6.24 4.17 2.29
C THR A 156 6.05 2.95 3.23
N ASN A 157 5.13 2.06 2.89
CA ASN A 157 4.92 0.80 3.62
C ASN A 157 6.11 -0.16 3.48
N CYS A 158 6.87 -0.11 2.39
CA CYS A 158 8.13 -0.84 2.26
C CYS A 158 9.25 -0.17 3.07
N LEU A 159 9.42 1.15 2.94
CA LEU A 159 10.51 1.88 3.55
C LEU A 159 10.41 1.94 5.08
N ALA A 160 9.23 2.18 5.65
CA ALA A 160 9.11 2.43 7.10
C ALA A 160 9.50 1.22 7.97
N PRO A 161 9.07 -0.02 7.69
CA PRO A 161 9.51 -1.22 8.41
C PRO A 161 11.01 -1.51 8.25
N LEU A 162 11.62 -1.06 7.15
CA LEU A 162 13.07 -1.17 6.93
C LEU A 162 13.84 -0.16 7.80
N VAL A 163 13.41 1.11 7.84
CA VAL A 163 14.17 2.17 8.53
C VAL A 163 13.92 2.24 10.02
N ALA A 164 12.72 1.90 10.51
CA ALA A 164 12.39 1.97 11.93
C ALA A 164 13.38 1.19 12.84
N PRO A 165 13.67 -0.10 12.60
CA PRO A 165 14.62 -0.84 13.43
C PRO A 165 16.06 -0.32 13.29
N LEU A 166 16.47 0.10 12.09
CA LEU A 166 17.81 0.66 11.85
C LEU A 166 18.00 1.98 12.59
N HIS A 167 17.01 2.87 12.53
CA HIS A 167 17.05 4.15 13.23
C HIS A 167 17.10 3.96 14.74
N LYS A 168 16.27 3.06 15.27
CA LYS A 168 16.20 2.74 16.70
C LYS A 168 17.54 2.20 17.26
N LYS A 169 18.31 1.44 16.48
CA LYS A 169 19.53 0.74 16.97
C LYS A 169 20.84 1.43 16.59
N ILE A 170 20.89 2.10 15.44
CA ILE A 170 22.12 2.71 14.89
C ILE A 170 21.97 4.23 14.77
N GLY A 171 20.77 4.73 14.51
CA GLY A 171 20.52 6.11 14.17
C GLY A 171 20.82 6.40 12.71
N ILE A 172 19.95 7.20 12.09
CA ILE A 172 20.07 7.67 10.70
C ILE A 172 20.25 9.18 10.75
N VAL A 173 21.33 9.67 10.15
CA VAL A 173 21.63 11.11 10.07
C VAL A 173 20.89 11.71 8.87
N HIS A 174 21.20 11.25 7.66
CA HIS A 174 20.49 11.59 6.42
C HIS A 174 20.52 10.39 5.46
N GLY A 175 19.59 10.33 4.52
CA GLY A 175 19.58 9.29 3.50
C GLY A 175 18.83 9.67 2.24
N LEU A 176 19.18 8.98 1.15
CA LEU A 176 18.54 9.09 -0.15
C LEU A 176 17.99 7.74 -0.56
N MET A 177 16.74 7.75 -0.98
CA MET A 177 16.02 6.58 -1.45
C MET A 177 15.78 6.69 -2.96
N THR A 178 16.11 5.63 -3.68
CA THR A 178 15.63 5.42 -5.05
C THR A 178 14.71 4.23 -5.05
N THR A 179 13.47 4.40 -5.52
CA THR A 179 12.63 3.22 -5.79
C THR A 179 12.68 2.87 -7.26
N ILE A 180 13.07 1.63 -7.54
CA ILE A 180 12.95 1.00 -8.86
C ILE A 180 11.58 0.35 -8.86
N HIS A 181 10.61 1.02 -9.48
CA HIS A 181 9.21 0.69 -9.30
C HIS A 181 8.63 0.13 -10.59
N SER A 182 7.92 -1.00 -10.49
CA SER A 182 7.10 -1.50 -11.59
C SER A 182 6.14 -0.41 -12.09
N TYR A 183 5.82 -0.40 -13.39
CA TYR A 183 4.89 0.60 -13.89
C TYR A 183 3.49 0.40 -13.26
N THR A 184 2.72 1.48 -13.25
CA THR A 184 1.34 1.49 -12.76
C THR A 184 0.42 2.01 -13.86
N ASN A 185 -0.89 2.03 -13.62
CA ASN A 185 -1.87 2.60 -14.56
C ASN A 185 -1.69 4.10 -14.82
N ASP A 186 -0.86 4.79 -14.04
CA ASP A 186 -0.49 6.19 -14.22
C ASP A 186 0.61 6.37 -15.30
N GLN A 187 1.23 5.29 -15.77
CA GLN A 187 2.11 5.30 -16.93
C GLN A 187 1.35 4.82 -18.18
N VAL A 188 1.83 5.22 -19.36
CA VAL A 188 1.12 5.05 -20.62
C VAL A 188 1.77 3.99 -21.50
N LEU A 189 0.97 3.22 -22.24
CA LEU A 189 1.50 2.18 -23.14
C LEU A 189 2.22 2.79 -24.35
N THR A 190 1.67 3.88 -24.88
CA THR A 190 2.19 4.65 -26.00
C THR A 190 2.27 6.12 -25.64
N ASP A 191 3.15 6.86 -26.30
CA ASP A 191 3.34 8.28 -26.00
C ASP A 191 2.01 9.06 -26.14
N VAL A 192 1.58 9.74 -25.07
CA VAL A 192 0.29 10.45 -25.00
C VAL A 192 0.35 11.61 -24.00
N TYR A 193 -0.62 12.53 -24.06
CA TYR A 193 -0.72 13.66 -23.14
C TYR A 193 -0.69 13.20 -21.67
N HIS A 194 0.20 13.83 -20.88
CA HIS A 194 0.29 13.66 -19.44
C HIS A 194 0.92 14.93 -18.82
N SER A 195 0.54 15.29 -17.59
CA SER A 195 1.04 16.51 -16.91
C SER A 195 2.53 16.42 -16.55
N ASP A 196 3.01 15.24 -16.18
CA ASP A 196 4.43 14.89 -16.13
C ASP A 196 4.87 14.36 -17.50
N LEU A 197 5.65 15.15 -18.25
CA LEU A 197 6.13 14.80 -19.59
C LEU A 197 7.02 13.55 -19.64
N ARG A 198 7.60 13.12 -18.51
CA ARG A 198 8.34 11.84 -18.47
C ARG A 198 7.38 10.66 -18.48
N ARG A 199 6.25 10.78 -17.76
CA ARG A 199 5.17 9.77 -17.73
C ARG A 199 4.31 9.76 -18.99
N ALA A 200 4.45 10.78 -19.85
CA ALA A 200 3.88 10.81 -21.19
C ALA A 200 4.54 9.82 -22.16
N ARG A 201 5.63 9.14 -21.77
CA ARG A 201 6.41 8.23 -22.62
C ARG A 201 6.04 6.77 -22.36
N SER A 202 6.14 5.92 -23.39
CA SER A 202 5.82 4.49 -23.34
C SER A 202 6.53 3.76 -22.19
N ALA A 203 5.72 3.17 -21.30
CA ALA A 203 6.17 2.47 -20.09
C ALA A 203 6.90 1.16 -20.38
N THR A 204 6.59 0.49 -21.49
CA THR A 204 7.14 -0.83 -21.84
C THR A 204 8.54 -0.73 -22.44
N MET A 205 8.98 0.46 -22.83
CA MET A 205 10.25 0.70 -23.52
C MET A 205 11.20 1.64 -22.76
N SER A 206 10.81 2.12 -21.57
CA SER A 206 11.50 3.22 -20.90
C SER A 206 11.81 2.92 -19.44
N GLN A 207 12.94 3.43 -18.96
CA GLN A 207 13.14 3.73 -17.56
C GLN A 207 12.72 5.19 -17.33
N ILE A 208 11.68 5.43 -16.53
CA ILE A 208 11.05 6.76 -16.41
C ILE A 208 11.34 7.36 -15.04
N PRO A 209 12.26 8.34 -14.93
CA PRO A 209 12.49 9.07 -13.69
C PRO A 209 11.26 9.89 -13.30
N THR A 210 10.85 9.84 -12.04
CA THR A 210 9.73 10.63 -11.55
C THR A 210 9.88 10.98 -10.07
N LYS A 211 9.16 12.01 -9.63
CA LYS A 211 9.13 12.39 -8.22
C LYS A 211 8.41 11.32 -7.41
N THR A 212 8.86 11.11 -6.17
CA THR A 212 8.13 10.31 -5.18
C THR A 212 8.09 11.06 -3.86
N GLY A 213 6.93 11.11 -3.22
CA GLY A 213 6.80 11.64 -1.86
C GLY A 213 7.08 10.60 -0.79
N ALA A 214 7.38 9.35 -1.16
CA ALA A 214 7.39 8.24 -0.21
C ALA A 214 8.47 8.33 0.86
N ALA A 215 9.67 8.82 0.50
CA ALA A 215 10.76 9.04 1.45
C ALA A 215 10.46 10.23 2.36
N ALA A 216 10.05 11.37 1.82
CA ALA A 216 9.67 12.53 2.60
C ALA A 216 8.49 12.23 3.56
N ALA A 217 7.54 11.40 3.13
CA ALA A 217 6.40 10.97 3.95
C ALA A 217 6.80 10.11 5.15
N ILE A 218 8.08 9.68 5.27
CA ILE A 218 8.55 8.95 6.44
C ILE A 218 8.41 9.80 7.70
N GLY A 219 8.60 11.12 7.62
CA GLY A 219 8.47 12.04 8.75
C GLY A 219 7.07 12.05 9.38
N LEU A 220 6.05 11.73 8.58
CA LEU A 220 4.66 11.59 9.06
C LEU A 220 4.45 10.31 9.88
N VAL A 221 5.32 9.31 9.70
CA VAL A 221 5.21 7.97 10.32
C VAL A 221 6.21 7.83 11.47
N LEU A 222 7.42 8.37 11.29
CA LEU A 222 8.56 8.38 12.20
C LEU A 222 9.04 9.84 12.33
N PRO A 223 8.44 10.66 13.21
CA PRO A 223 8.73 12.09 13.31
C PRO A 223 10.20 12.43 13.54
N GLU A 224 10.96 11.54 14.18
CA GLU A 224 12.40 11.68 14.40
C GLU A 224 13.25 11.61 13.11
N LEU A 225 12.64 11.18 12.00
CA LEU A 225 13.19 11.14 10.64
C LEU A 225 12.65 12.24 9.73
N ASP A 226 11.84 13.17 10.26
CA ASP A 226 11.33 14.29 9.45
C ASP A 226 12.46 15.13 8.86
N GLY A 227 12.37 15.39 7.55
CA GLY A 227 13.42 16.07 6.78
C GLY A 227 14.73 15.31 6.59
N LYS A 228 14.91 14.09 7.12
CA LYS A 228 16.18 13.33 7.03
C LYS A 228 16.28 12.43 5.81
N LEU A 229 15.15 11.99 5.27
CA LEU A 229 15.10 11.12 4.10
C LEU A 229 14.38 11.81 2.94
N ASP A 230 14.98 11.72 1.76
CA ASP A 230 14.37 12.17 0.50
C ASP A 230 14.66 11.15 -0.61
N GLY A 231 14.07 11.33 -1.79
CA GLY A 231 14.25 10.37 -2.87
C GLY A 231 13.50 10.66 -4.15
N PHE A 232 13.74 9.79 -5.13
CA PHE A 232 13.01 9.77 -6.39
C PHE A 232 12.68 8.32 -6.80
N ALA A 233 11.93 8.17 -7.87
CA ALA A 233 11.58 6.88 -8.42
C ALA A 233 12.05 6.77 -9.87
N VAL A 234 12.32 5.54 -10.29
CA VAL A 234 12.46 5.17 -11.70
C VAL A 234 11.42 4.09 -11.98
N ARG A 235 10.47 4.39 -12.89
CA ARG A 235 9.53 3.36 -13.37
C ARG A 235 10.24 2.47 -14.38
N VAL A 236 10.09 1.16 -14.24
CA VAL A 236 10.74 0.16 -15.11
C VAL A 236 9.69 -0.75 -15.77
N PRO A 237 10.01 -1.42 -16.91
CA PRO A 237 9.07 -2.23 -17.68
C PRO A 237 8.80 -3.61 -17.05
N THR A 238 8.56 -3.63 -15.74
CA THR A 238 8.05 -4.79 -14.99
C THR A 238 6.62 -4.48 -14.54
N ILE A 239 5.77 -5.51 -14.56
CA ILE A 239 4.32 -5.36 -14.33
C ILE A 239 3.96 -5.34 -12.83
N ASN A 240 4.79 -5.96 -11.99
CA ASN A 240 4.60 -5.97 -10.54
C ASN A 240 5.91 -6.26 -9.81
N VAL A 241 5.89 -6.04 -8.49
CA VAL A 241 7.02 -6.03 -7.57
C VAL A 241 7.96 -4.88 -7.84
N SER A 242 8.32 -4.18 -6.78
CA SER A 242 9.18 -3.02 -6.79
C SER A 242 10.29 -3.18 -5.77
N LEU A 243 11.32 -2.35 -5.89
CA LEU A 243 12.50 -2.38 -5.04
C LEU A 243 12.72 -0.99 -4.47
N VAL A 244 12.96 -0.91 -3.15
CA VAL A 244 13.53 0.25 -2.49
C VAL A 244 15.03 0.05 -2.39
N ASP A 245 15.80 1.03 -2.86
CA ASP A 245 17.22 1.19 -2.57
C ASP A 245 17.40 2.41 -1.67
N LEU A 246 17.85 2.18 -0.43
CA LEU A 246 18.14 3.24 0.53
C LEU A 246 19.64 3.29 0.81
N SER A 247 20.24 4.45 0.57
CA SER A 247 21.57 4.80 1.08
C SER A 247 21.46 5.83 2.20
N PHE A 248 22.13 5.60 3.33
CA PHE A 248 22.09 6.53 4.45
C PHE A 248 23.41 6.60 5.20
N THR A 249 23.62 7.72 5.90
CA THR A 249 24.73 7.89 6.85
C THR A 249 24.27 7.48 8.25
N ALA A 250 24.92 6.46 8.80
CA ALA A 250 24.71 5.98 10.17
C ALA A 250 25.26 6.98 11.20
N ALA A 251 24.59 7.12 12.35
CA ALA A 251 25.04 8.03 13.41
C ALA A 251 26.30 7.54 14.15
N ARG A 252 26.57 6.24 14.10
CA ARG A 252 27.78 5.59 14.60
C ARG A 252 28.31 4.57 13.60
N GLU A 253 29.51 4.08 13.85
CA GLU A 253 30.06 2.96 13.09
C GLU A 253 29.20 1.70 13.24
N THR A 254 29.06 0.97 12.14
CA THR A 254 28.30 -0.28 12.00
C THR A 254 29.00 -1.19 10.99
N SER A 255 28.55 -2.45 10.90
CA SER A 255 28.99 -3.41 9.89
C SER A 255 27.82 -3.98 9.10
N LYS A 256 28.11 -4.68 7.99
CA LYS A 256 27.10 -5.44 7.24
C LYS A 256 26.38 -6.45 8.14
N ASP A 257 27.13 -7.16 8.99
CA ASP A 257 26.59 -8.21 9.85
C ASP A 257 25.66 -7.63 10.92
N GLU A 258 26.00 -6.46 11.48
CA GLU A 258 25.13 -5.75 12.43
C GLU A 258 23.81 -5.31 11.77
N ILE A 259 23.88 -4.72 10.57
CA ILE A 259 22.68 -4.32 9.81
C ILE A 259 21.78 -5.53 9.54
N ASN A 260 22.38 -6.64 9.08
CA ASN A 260 21.66 -7.88 8.81
C ASN A 260 21.03 -8.45 10.07
N ALA A 261 21.75 -8.46 11.20
CA ALA A 261 21.24 -8.97 12.46
C ALA A 261 20.04 -8.16 12.97
N ILE A 262 20.10 -6.83 12.92
CA ILE A 262 19.00 -5.94 13.34
C ILE A 262 17.74 -6.22 12.52
N LEU A 263 17.86 -6.32 11.20
CA LEU A 263 16.72 -6.54 10.32
C LEU A 263 16.17 -7.97 10.40
N LYS A 264 17.05 -8.97 10.62
CA LYS A 264 16.63 -10.35 10.88
C LYS A 264 15.90 -10.49 12.22
N GLU A 265 16.36 -9.80 13.27
CA GLU A 265 15.67 -9.75 14.56
C GLU A 265 14.29 -9.10 14.42
N ALA A 266 14.21 -7.93 13.75
CA ALA A 266 12.95 -7.23 13.54
C ALA A 266 11.94 -8.07 12.73
N ALA A 267 12.39 -8.71 11.65
CA ALA A 267 11.56 -9.58 10.81
C ALA A 267 11.02 -10.82 11.56
N ASN A 268 11.82 -11.40 12.46
CA ASN A 268 11.39 -12.56 13.26
C ASN A 268 10.63 -12.17 14.54
N GLY A 269 10.69 -10.89 14.93
CA GLY A 269 10.12 -10.36 16.16
C GLY A 269 8.97 -9.38 15.90
N GLU A 270 9.18 -8.11 16.25
CA GLU A 270 8.11 -7.10 16.33
C GLU A 270 7.44 -6.77 14.98
N LEU A 271 8.11 -7.03 13.85
CA LEU A 271 7.61 -6.78 12.50
C LEU A 271 7.25 -8.05 11.72
N LYS A 272 7.11 -9.20 12.39
CA LYS A 272 6.76 -10.46 11.72
C LYS A 272 5.46 -10.32 10.91
N GLY A 273 5.52 -10.69 9.63
CA GLY A 273 4.41 -10.56 8.67
C GLY A 273 4.28 -9.17 8.02
N VAL A 274 5.07 -8.19 8.46
CA VAL A 274 5.20 -6.86 7.84
C VAL A 274 6.58 -6.73 7.16
N LEU A 275 7.64 -7.16 7.84
CA LEU A 275 9.01 -7.24 7.33
C LEU A 275 9.44 -8.71 7.21
N ASN A 276 9.82 -9.11 6.01
CA ASN A 276 10.49 -10.38 5.72
C ASN A 276 12.01 -10.17 5.57
N TYR A 277 12.78 -11.25 5.72
CA TYR A 277 14.23 -11.30 5.53
C TYR A 277 14.57 -12.30 4.42
N ASN A 278 15.30 -11.85 3.39
CA ASN A 278 15.80 -12.68 2.29
C ASN A 278 17.34 -12.74 2.31
N ASP A 279 17.90 -13.95 2.26
CA ASP A 279 19.32 -14.23 2.05
C ASP A 279 19.58 -15.13 0.81
N LYS A 280 18.55 -15.36 0.00
CA LYS A 280 18.63 -16.17 -1.22
C LYS A 280 18.84 -15.27 -2.46
N PRO A 281 19.44 -15.81 -3.53
CA PRO A 281 19.62 -15.09 -4.80
C PRO A 281 18.31 -15.05 -5.61
N LEU A 282 17.34 -14.27 -5.14
CA LEU A 282 16.02 -14.11 -5.76
C LEU A 282 15.95 -12.86 -6.64
N VAL A 283 14.94 -12.80 -7.50
CA VAL A 283 14.63 -11.65 -8.36
C VAL A 283 13.21 -11.14 -8.11
N SER A 284 12.82 -10.04 -8.76
CA SER A 284 11.54 -9.36 -8.48
C SER A 284 10.33 -10.29 -8.51
N VAL A 285 10.19 -11.13 -9.52
CA VAL A 285 9.01 -12.00 -9.68
C VAL A 285 8.85 -13.02 -8.56
N ASP A 286 9.92 -13.37 -7.84
CA ASP A 286 9.87 -14.32 -6.73
C ASP A 286 9.12 -13.76 -5.50
N PHE A 287 8.92 -12.43 -5.45
CA PHE A 287 8.14 -11.74 -4.42
C PHE A 287 6.74 -11.37 -4.90
N ASN A 288 6.33 -11.79 -6.10
CA ASN A 288 4.97 -11.56 -6.58
C ASN A 288 3.99 -12.30 -5.67
N HIS A 289 2.94 -11.59 -5.24
CA HIS A 289 1.94 -12.08 -4.29
C HIS A 289 2.50 -12.35 -2.88
N ASP A 290 3.66 -11.79 -2.50
CA ASP A 290 4.15 -11.77 -1.11
C ASP A 290 3.32 -10.75 -0.29
N PRO A 291 2.64 -11.18 0.81
CA PRO A 291 1.80 -10.29 1.61
C PRO A 291 2.59 -9.35 2.53
N ALA A 292 3.91 -9.50 2.67
CA ALA A 292 4.71 -8.59 3.46
C ALA A 292 4.78 -7.19 2.83
N SER A 293 4.94 -6.16 3.66
CA SER A 293 5.12 -4.79 3.18
C SER A 293 6.53 -4.53 2.68
N SER A 294 7.51 -5.23 3.25
CA SER A 294 8.92 -5.10 2.93
C SER A 294 9.60 -6.46 3.06
N THR A 295 10.39 -6.85 2.07
CA THR A 295 11.26 -8.04 2.13
C THR A 295 12.69 -7.58 1.97
N TYR A 296 13.41 -7.45 3.09
CA TYR A 296 14.80 -7.00 3.11
C TYR A 296 15.73 -7.99 2.42
N ASP A 297 16.60 -7.50 1.53
CA ASP A 297 17.57 -8.31 0.81
C ASP A 297 18.98 -8.19 1.42
N ALA A 298 19.34 -9.16 2.26
CA ALA A 298 20.61 -9.18 2.97
C ALA A 298 21.82 -9.48 2.08
N THR A 299 21.58 -9.91 0.84
CA THR A 299 22.65 -10.20 -0.12
C THR A 299 23.23 -8.90 -0.71
N LEU A 300 22.43 -7.83 -0.73
CA LEU A 300 22.74 -6.55 -1.37
C LEU A 300 23.27 -5.49 -0.40
N THR A 301 23.32 -5.77 0.89
CA THR A 301 23.79 -4.85 1.94
C THR A 301 25.23 -4.41 1.69
N LYS A 302 25.47 -3.11 1.77
CA LYS A 302 26.82 -2.53 1.75
C LYS A 302 27.01 -1.62 2.95
N VAL A 303 28.22 -1.62 3.50
CA VAL A 303 28.70 -0.63 4.46
C VAL A 303 30.07 -0.18 3.98
N VAL A 304 30.22 1.12 3.75
CA VAL A 304 31.45 1.77 3.32
C VAL A 304 31.92 2.68 4.45
N ASP A 305 33.19 2.56 4.82
CA ASP A 305 33.84 3.31 5.90
C ASP A 305 33.07 3.30 7.22
N GLY A 306 32.43 2.17 7.52
CA GLY A 306 31.66 1.94 8.75
C GLY A 306 30.39 2.79 8.90
N LYS A 307 30.13 3.78 8.04
CA LYS A 307 29.04 4.77 8.23
C LYS A 307 28.13 4.96 7.05
N LEU A 308 28.59 4.75 5.81
CA LEU A 308 27.72 4.84 4.64
C LEU A 308 27.11 3.47 4.37
N VAL A 309 25.81 3.34 4.64
CA VAL A 309 25.07 2.08 4.55
C VAL A 309 24.18 2.11 3.32
N LYS A 310 24.09 0.97 2.61
CA LYS A 310 23.10 0.71 1.58
C LYS A 310 22.31 -0.56 1.93
N VAL A 311 20.99 -0.44 1.95
CA VAL A 311 20.04 -1.54 2.19
C VAL A 311 18.95 -1.53 1.12
N LEU A 312 18.54 -2.72 0.70
CA LEU A 312 17.54 -2.90 -0.34
C LEU A 312 16.37 -3.74 0.20
N ALA A 313 15.16 -3.43 -0.24
CA ALA A 313 13.99 -4.20 0.11
C ALA A 313 13.00 -4.32 -1.05
N TRP A 314 12.59 -5.56 -1.34
CA TRP A 314 11.55 -5.88 -2.30
C TRP A 314 10.17 -5.66 -1.68
N TYR A 315 9.18 -5.37 -2.52
CA TYR A 315 7.79 -5.31 -2.12
C TYR A 315 6.88 -5.55 -3.31
N ASP A 316 5.90 -6.43 -3.16
CA ASP A 316 4.74 -6.43 -4.05
C ASP A 316 3.95 -5.14 -3.78
N ASN A 317 4.06 -4.18 -4.71
CA ASN A 317 3.49 -2.85 -4.57
C ASN A 317 1.95 -2.84 -4.58
N GLU A 318 1.30 -3.97 -4.83
CA GLU A 318 -0.14 -4.11 -4.80
C GLU A 318 -0.62 -5.01 -3.67
N TRP A 319 -0.03 -6.19 -3.56
CA TRP A 319 -0.51 -7.25 -2.68
C TRP A 319 -0.19 -6.97 -1.21
N GLY A 320 1.08 -6.65 -0.90
CA GLY A 320 1.48 -6.25 0.44
C GLY A 320 0.68 -5.05 0.93
N PHE A 321 0.52 -4.03 0.08
CA PHE A 321 -0.26 -2.83 0.40
C PHE A 321 -1.75 -3.12 0.62
N SER A 322 -2.36 -3.99 -0.19
CA SER A 322 -3.76 -4.38 -0.04
C SER A 322 -4.01 -5.16 1.26
N ASN A 323 -3.07 -6.01 1.67
CA ASN A 323 -3.13 -6.66 2.98
C ASN A 323 -3.03 -5.64 4.13
N ARG A 324 -2.17 -4.61 3.99
CA ARG A 324 -2.09 -3.52 4.98
C ARG A 324 -3.35 -2.69 5.09
N MET A 325 -4.10 -2.49 4.00
CA MET A 325 -5.42 -1.83 4.09
C MET A 325 -6.35 -2.59 5.05
N LEU A 326 -6.35 -3.93 5.01
CA LEU A 326 -7.15 -4.76 5.91
C LEU A 326 -6.64 -4.72 7.36
N ASP A 327 -5.32 -4.76 7.57
CA ASP A 327 -4.72 -4.67 8.90
C ASP A 327 -5.00 -3.32 9.57
N THR A 328 -4.81 -2.24 8.83
CA THR A 328 -5.12 -0.87 9.29
C THR A 328 -6.61 -0.69 9.56
N THR A 329 -7.49 -1.35 8.79
CA THR A 329 -8.94 -1.34 9.05
C THR A 329 -9.27 -1.89 10.43
N VAL A 330 -8.73 -3.07 10.76
CA VAL A 330 -8.96 -3.69 12.07
C VAL A 330 -8.37 -2.85 13.19
N ALA A 331 -7.15 -2.33 13.02
CA ALA A 331 -6.53 -1.46 14.02
C ALA A 331 -7.32 -0.17 14.26
N LEU A 332 -7.80 0.49 13.19
CA LEU A 332 -8.57 1.73 13.29
C LEU A 332 -9.91 1.52 14.01
N MET A 333 -10.58 0.40 13.77
CA MET A 333 -11.86 0.08 14.40
C MET A 333 -11.70 -0.35 15.87
N ASN A 334 -10.52 -0.84 16.25
CA ASN A 334 -10.19 -1.22 17.63
C ASN A 334 -9.46 -0.12 18.42
N ALA A 335 -9.17 1.02 17.80
CA ALA A 335 -8.50 2.14 18.44
C ALA A 335 -9.37 2.70 19.59
N LYS A 336 -8.72 3.05 20.70
CA LYS A 336 -9.35 3.61 21.90
C LYS A 336 -9.45 5.13 21.84
#